data_AF-A0A225WZN1-F1
#
_entry.id   AF-A0A225WZN1-F1
#
_cell.length_a   1.000
_cell.length_b   1.000
_cell.length_c   1.000
_cell.angle_alpha   90.00
_cell.angle_beta   90.00
_cell.angle_gamma   90.00
#
_symmetry.space_group_name_H-M   'P 1'
#
loop_
_entity.id
_entity.type
_entity.pdbx_description
1 polymer ?
#
loop_
_entity_poly.entity_id
_entity_poly.type
_entity_poly.pdbx_seq_one_letter_code
_entity_poly.pdbx_strand_id
1 'polypeptide(L)'
;MPLVHMHEVDGCFYERDCYNEYYHLIEDLIVNMHKQCVTVTGTPGIGKSLFYAYFFERFMKSHFERWIVVAATFEHTDRVTQFSIFENDIDNPTTEELFANDVVMAIEVNAIMIREKEQAEANGVEPRKMLFLCSGPSPAVWQQSVVFTSFNADWMRLSKTRSLCIDMPLWITEELQHAVHVLGFDLDDTIIAEMCDFWRCCTTVLSRC
;
A
#
# COMPACT_ATOMS: atom_id res chain seq x y z
N MET A 1 10.25 -8.69 -0.70
CA MET A 1 9.11 -7.72 -0.67
C MET A 1 9.64 -6.34 -0.30
N PRO A 2 9.15 -5.23 -0.89
CA PRO A 2 9.56 -3.87 -0.53
C PRO A 2 9.03 -3.45 0.86
N LEU A 3 9.37 -4.21 1.89
CA LEU A 3 9.09 -3.94 3.30
C LEU A 3 10.42 -3.59 3.95
N VAL A 4 10.82 -2.32 3.89
CA VAL A 4 12.08 -1.89 4.52
C VAL A 4 11.98 -1.90 6.06
N HIS A 5 10.79 -2.02 6.65
CA HIS A 5 10.63 -2.11 8.10
C HIS A 5 9.48 -3.05 8.50
N MET A 6 9.75 -4.35 8.50
CA MET A 6 9.04 -5.23 9.44
C MET A 6 9.60 -4.92 10.84
N HIS A 7 8.82 -4.22 11.65
CA HIS A 7 9.05 -4.18 13.09
C HIS A 7 8.63 -5.54 13.66
N GLU A 8 9.44 -6.56 13.42
CA GLU A 8 9.28 -7.89 14.00
C GLU A 8 9.57 -7.80 15.50
N VAL A 9 8.52 -7.89 16.31
CA VAL A 9 8.62 -8.57 17.59
C VAL A 9 7.98 -9.94 17.36
N ASP A 10 8.83 -10.94 17.13
CA ASP A 10 8.45 -12.36 17.02
C ASP A 10 7.50 -12.72 15.85
N GLY A 11 7.54 -11.98 14.73
CA GLY A 11 6.76 -12.27 13.52
C GLY A 11 5.27 -11.89 13.60
N CYS A 12 4.83 -11.27 14.69
CA CYS A 12 3.44 -10.84 14.90
C CYS A 12 3.31 -9.31 14.74
N PHE A 13 2.33 -8.86 13.97
CA PHE A 13 1.92 -7.45 13.90
C PHE A 13 0.52 -7.26 14.46
N TYR A 14 0.26 -6.12 15.07
CA TYR A 14 -1.08 -5.77 15.55
C TYR A 14 -1.94 -5.34 14.35
N GLU A 15 -2.95 -6.15 14.02
CA GLU A 15 -4.01 -5.77 13.09
C GLU A 15 -4.95 -4.77 13.77
N ARG A 16 -5.05 -3.57 13.22
CA ARG A 16 -5.98 -2.56 13.71
C ARG A 16 -7.39 -2.90 13.26
N ASP A 17 -8.39 -2.68 14.12
CA ASP A 17 -9.80 -2.97 13.82
C ASP A 17 -10.29 -2.29 12.52
N CYS A 18 -9.75 -1.10 12.21
CA CYS A 18 -10.11 -0.34 11.01
C CYS A 18 -9.55 -0.94 9.71
N TYR A 19 -8.56 -1.84 9.75
CA TYR A 19 -7.93 -2.38 8.54
C TYR A 19 -8.91 -3.14 7.66
N ASN A 20 -9.80 -3.93 8.26
CA ASN A 20 -10.80 -4.69 7.52
C ASN A 20 -11.79 -3.77 6.76
N GLU A 21 -12.25 -2.69 7.40
CA GLU A 21 -13.16 -1.72 6.78
C GLU A 21 -12.48 -0.99 5.62
N TYR A 22 -11.24 -0.53 5.82
CA TYR A 22 -10.46 0.16 4.80
C TYR A 22 -10.09 -0.76 3.64
N TYR A 23 -9.78 -2.03 3.91
CA TYR A 23 -9.54 -3.03 2.88
C TYR A 23 -10.76 -3.14 1.95
N HIS A 24 -11.95 -3.37 2.51
CA HIS A 24 -13.16 -3.52 1.70
C HIS A 24 -13.53 -2.25 0.93
N LEU A 25 -13.32 -1.07 1.53
CA LEU A 25 -13.51 0.19 0.84
C LEU A 25 -12.59 0.31 -0.39
N ILE A 26 -11.29 0.05 -0.22
CA ILE A 26 -10.30 0.16 -1.32
C ILE A 26 -10.54 -0.94 -2.36
N GLU A 27 -10.84 -2.15 -1.93
CA GLU A 27 -11.17 -3.29 -2.79
C GLU A 27 -12.37 -2.97 -3.68
N ASP A 28 -13.47 -2.45 -3.12
CA ASP A 28 -14.65 -2.06 -3.90
C ASP A 28 -14.32 -0.97 -4.92
N LEU A 29 -13.54 0.04 -4.51
CA LEU A 29 -13.10 1.11 -5.40
C LEU A 29 -12.28 0.59 -6.59
N ILE A 30 -11.38 -0.36 -6.37
CA ILE A 30 -10.51 -0.94 -7.39
C ILE A 30 -11.27 -1.96 -8.26
N VAL A 31 -11.89 -2.95 -7.62
CA VAL A 31 -12.46 -4.12 -8.30
C VAL A 31 -13.80 -3.80 -8.95
N ASN A 32 -14.71 -3.14 -8.23
CA ASN A 32 -16.09 -2.93 -8.68
C ASN A 32 -16.30 -1.56 -9.32
N MET A 33 -15.73 -0.49 -8.74
CA MET A 33 -15.87 0.86 -9.27
C MET A 33 -14.79 1.24 -10.30
N HIS A 34 -13.82 0.35 -10.55
CA HIS A 34 -12.74 0.54 -11.52
C HIS A 34 -12.00 1.88 -11.37
N LYS A 35 -11.81 2.34 -10.13
CA LYS A 35 -11.00 3.53 -9.85
C LYS A 35 -9.57 3.25 -10.26
N GLN A 36 -9.01 4.19 -11.02
CA GLN A 36 -7.66 4.09 -11.54
C GLN A 36 -6.60 4.30 -10.45
N CYS A 37 -6.86 5.15 -9.47
CA CYS A 37 -5.89 5.43 -8.42
C CYS A 37 -6.61 5.70 -7.10
N VAL A 38 -6.22 4.97 -6.06
CA VAL A 38 -6.63 5.22 -4.67
C VAL A 38 -5.38 5.55 -3.87
N THR A 39 -5.34 6.74 -3.27
CA THR A 39 -4.25 7.12 -2.37
C THR A 39 -4.67 6.88 -0.93
N VAL A 40 -3.87 6.13 -0.19
CA VAL A 40 -3.98 5.96 1.25
C VAL A 40 -2.93 6.84 1.91
N THR A 41 -3.38 7.82 2.69
CA THR A 41 -2.50 8.78 3.37
C THR A 41 -2.81 8.89 4.86
N GLY A 42 -1.98 9.64 5.56
CA GLY A 42 -2.12 9.89 6.99
C GLY A 42 -0.80 10.30 7.62
N THR A 43 -0.86 10.70 8.88
CA THR A 43 0.31 11.10 9.68
C THR A 43 1.39 10.00 9.72
N PRO A 44 2.69 10.33 9.68
CA PRO A 44 3.75 9.34 9.92
C PRO A 44 3.54 8.57 11.24
N GLY A 45 3.75 7.25 11.23
CA GLY A 45 3.59 6.40 12.42
C GLY A 45 2.20 5.81 12.66
N ILE A 46 1.15 6.19 11.91
CA ILE A 46 -0.21 5.65 12.12
C ILE A 46 -0.46 4.22 11.58
N GLY A 47 0.60 3.51 11.18
CA GLY A 47 0.50 2.11 10.70
C GLY A 47 0.24 1.94 9.20
N LYS A 48 0.50 2.94 8.35
CA LYS A 48 0.35 2.82 6.88
C LYS A 48 1.12 1.64 6.27
N SER A 49 2.36 1.43 6.69
CA SER A 49 3.20 0.35 6.17
C SER A 49 2.69 -1.03 6.59
N LEU A 50 2.10 -1.16 7.78
CA LEU A 50 1.44 -2.39 8.21
C LEU A 50 0.15 -2.61 7.41
N PHE A 51 -0.64 -1.56 7.19
CA PHE A 51 -1.83 -1.66 6.34
C PHE A 51 -1.49 -2.00 4.88
N TYR A 52 -0.36 -1.50 4.35
CA TYR A 52 0.17 -1.91 3.04
C TYR A 52 0.37 -3.43 2.98
N ALA A 53 1.07 -4.00 3.96
CA ALA A 53 1.33 -5.44 4.02
C ALA A 53 0.03 -6.25 4.16
N TYR A 54 -0.85 -5.81 5.06
CA TYR A 54 -2.18 -6.40 5.25
C TYR A 54 -3.00 -6.40 3.96
N PHE A 55 -3.07 -5.25 3.27
CA PHE A 55 -3.80 -5.11 2.01
C PHE A 55 -3.20 -6.01 0.93
N PHE A 56 -1.87 -6.00 0.78
CA PHE A 56 -1.16 -6.85 -0.18
C PHE A 56 -1.52 -8.32 0.00
N GLU A 57 -1.32 -8.84 1.21
CA GLU A 57 -1.51 -10.26 1.53
C GLU A 57 -2.96 -10.68 1.28
N ARG A 58 -3.91 -9.88 1.78
CA ARG A 58 -5.34 -10.18 1.67
C ARG A 58 -5.84 -10.07 0.23
N PHE A 59 -5.39 -9.06 -0.51
CA PHE A 59 -5.76 -8.86 -1.91
C PHE A 59 -5.24 -10.01 -2.77
N MET A 60 -3.97 -10.37 -2.62
CA MET A 60 -3.38 -11.52 -3.34
C MET A 60 -4.15 -12.81 -3.06
N LYS A 61 -4.42 -13.13 -1.77
CA LYS A 61 -5.20 -14.33 -1.40
C LYS A 61 -6.59 -14.36 -2.03
N SER A 62 -7.24 -13.21 -2.18
CA SER A 62 -8.63 -13.13 -2.66
C SER A 62 -8.74 -13.02 -4.19
N HIS A 63 -7.69 -12.55 -4.88
CA HIS A 63 -7.78 -12.08 -6.27
C HIS A 63 -6.70 -12.64 -7.23
N PHE A 64 -5.79 -13.52 -6.79
CA PHE A 64 -4.67 -14.02 -7.62
C PHE A 64 -5.09 -14.62 -8.98
N GLU A 65 -6.28 -15.22 -9.08
CA GLU A 65 -6.77 -15.80 -10.33
C GLU A 65 -7.04 -14.74 -11.41
N ARG A 66 -7.38 -13.51 -11.01
CA ARG A 66 -7.79 -12.42 -11.92
C ARG A 66 -6.82 -11.26 -11.93
N TRP A 67 -5.89 -11.21 -10.99
CA TRP A 67 -5.01 -10.08 -10.78
C TRP A 67 -3.56 -10.49 -10.61
N ILE A 68 -2.69 -9.69 -11.17
CA ILE A 68 -1.25 -9.67 -10.94
C ILE A 68 -0.94 -8.42 -10.14
N VAL A 69 -0.17 -8.55 -9.06
CA VAL A 69 0.21 -7.41 -8.22
C VAL A 69 1.66 -7.02 -8.47
N VAL A 70 1.87 -5.73 -8.75
CA VAL A 70 3.19 -5.12 -8.86
C VAL A 70 3.42 -4.28 -7.60
N ALA A 71 4.21 -4.80 -6.67
CA ALA A 71 4.61 -4.05 -5.48
C ALA A 71 5.82 -3.17 -5.83
N ALA A 72 5.72 -1.86 -5.66
CA ALA A 72 6.79 -0.93 -6.03
C ALA A 72 7.02 0.13 -4.95
N THR A 73 8.29 0.47 -4.72
CA THR A 73 8.69 1.56 -3.82
C THR A 73 9.22 2.73 -4.63
N PHE A 74 8.76 3.92 -4.24
CA PHE A 74 9.12 5.18 -4.87
C PHE A 74 9.78 6.11 -3.85
N GLU A 75 10.82 6.80 -4.29
CA GLU A 75 11.36 7.96 -3.58
C GLU A 75 10.41 9.16 -3.65
N HIS A 76 10.66 10.17 -2.82
CA HIS A 76 9.98 11.47 -2.90
C HIS A 76 10.19 12.20 -4.24
N THR A 77 11.17 11.77 -5.04
CA THR A 77 11.44 12.27 -6.40
C THR A 77 10.65 11.53 -7.48
N ASP A 78 9.68 10.71 -7.07
CA ASP A 78 8.86 9.85 -7.92
C ASP A 78 9.65 8.75 -8.67
N ARG A 79 10.89 8.49 -8.26
CA ARG A 79 11.73 7.43 -8.84
C ARG A 79 11.50 6.10 -8.17
N VAL A 80 11.38 5.04 -8.95
CA VAL A 80 11.36 3.67 -8.45
C VAL A 80 12.72 3.31 -7.86
N THR A 81 12.72 2.69 -6.69
CA THR A 81 13.93 2.15 -6.05
C THR A 81 13.92 0.62 -5.93
N GLN A 82 12.72 0.03 -5.87
CA GLN A 82 12.53 -1.41 -5.77
C GLN A 82 11.18 -1.77 -6.37
N PHE A 83 11.09 -2.95 -6.99
CA PHE A 83 9.80 -3.55 -7.29
C PHE A 83 9.83 -5.09 -7.26
N SER A 84 8.66 -5.67 -7.11
CA SER A 84 8.42 -7.10 -7.22
C SER A 84 7.10 -7.36 -7.93
N ILE A 85 7.03 -8.43 -8.73
CA ILE A 85 5.82 -8.82 -9.46
C ILE A 85 5.34 -10.17 -8.97
N PHE A 86 4.07 -10.23 -8.55
CA PHE A 86 3.44 -11.40 -7.98
C PHE A 86 2.27 -11.85 -8.85
N GLU A 87 2.38 -13.06 -9.40
CA GLU A 87 1.36 -13.62 -10.28
C GLU A 87 0.46 -14.64 -9.57
N ASN A 88 1.04 -15.57 -8.81
CA ASN A 88 0.30 -16.73 -8.30
C ASN A 88 0.52 -16.99 -6.81
N ASP A 89 1.59 -16.43 -6.24
CA ASP A 89 2.03 -16.71 -4.88
C ASP A 89 2.59 -15.43 -4.26
N ILE A 90 2.30 -15.23 -2.97
CA ILE A 90 2.77 -14.11 -2.16
C ILE A 90 4.24 -14.29 -1.78
N ASP A 91 4.67 -15.53 -1.56
CA ASP A 91 6.01 -15.84 -1.07
C ASP A 91 7.04 -15.96 -2.20
N ASN A 92 6.57 -16.10 -3.45
CA ASN A 92 7.41 -16.36 -4.62
C ASN A 92 7.11 -15.37 -5.75
N PRO A 93 7.69 -14.15 -5.71
CA PRO A 93 7.57 -13.21 -6.82
C PRO A 93 8.23 -13.77 -8.08
N THR A 94 7.62 -13.51 -9.25
CA THR A 94 8.22 -13.85 -10.55
C THR A 94 9.44 -12.96 -10.84
N THR A 95 9.41 -11.72 -10.37
CA THR A 95 10.47 -10.74 -10.53
C THR A 95 10.69 -10.03 -9.20
N GLU A 96 11.94 -9.88 -8.76
CA GLU A 96 12.31 -9.03 -7.63
C GLU A 96 13.61 -8.29 -7.97
N GLU A 97 13.55 -6.96 -7.98
CA GLU A 97 14.67 -6.10 -8.36
C GLU A 97 14.94 -5.05 -7.28
N LEU A 98 16.14 -5.12 -6.69
CA LEU A 98 16.70 -4.15 -5.76
C LEU A 98 17.52 -3.13 -6.58
N PHE A 99 17.32 -1.83 -6.35
CA PHE A 99 17.93 -0.75 -7.16
C PHE A 99 17.38 -0.66 -8.59
N ALA A 100 16.08 -0.90 -8.73
CA ALA A 100 15.37 -0.74 -9.98
C ALA A 100 15.34 0.72 -10.45
N ASN A 101 14.94 0.92 -11.70
CA ASN A 101 14.54 2.21 -12.23
C ASN A 101 13.27 2.06 -13.07
N ASP A 102 12.66 3.18 -13.42
CA ASP A 102 11.38 3.22 -14.13
C ASP A 102 11.39 2.44 -15.45
N VAL A 103 12.53 2.43 -16.16
CA VAL A 103 12.67 1.74 -17.44
C VAL A 103 12.67 0.23 -17.24
N VAL A 104 13.40 -0.27 -16.25
CA VAL A 104 13.46 -1.71 -15.94
C VAL A 104 12.08 -2.21 -15.55
N MET A 105 11.39 -1.53 -14.63
CA MET A 105 10.03 -1.91 -14.26
C MET A 105 9.09 -1.92 -15.47
N ALA A 106 9.15 -0.88 -16.31
CA ALA A 106 8.29 -0.80 -17.49
C ALA A 106 8.53 -1.95 -18.47
N ILE A 107 9.78 -2.38 -18.67
CA ILE A 107 10.12 -3.52 -19.53
C ILE A 107 9.53 -4.80 -18.96
N GLU A 108 9.77 -5.09 -17.68
CA GLU A 108 9.30 -6.32 -17.01
C GLU A 108 7.77 -6.40 -16.98
N VAL A 109 7.11 -5.30 -16.60
CA VAL A 109 5.64 -5.19 -16.62
C VAL A 109 5.08 -5.41 -18.02
N ASN A 110 5.66 -4.78 -19.04
CA ASN A 110 5.19 -4.94 -20.42
C ASN A 110 5.38 -6.36 -20.93
N ALA A 111 6.49 -7.02 -20.61
CA ALA A 111 6.74 -8.40 -20.99
C ALA A 111 5.68 -9.34 -20.40
N ILE A 112 5.31 -9.16 -19.13
CA ILE A 112 4.26 -9.94 -18.48
C ILE A 112 2.89 -9.62 -19.09
N MET A 113 2.55 -8.35 -19.32
CA MET A 113 1.28 -7.97 -19.97
C MET A 113 1.10 -8.61 -21.35
N ILE A 114 2.17 -8.63 -22.16
CA ILE A 114 2.13 -9.26 -23.49
C ILE A 114 1.89 -10.77 -23.34
N ARG A 115 2.66 -11.43 -22.47
CA ARG A 115 2.54 -12.87 -22.24
C ARG A 115 1.15 -13.26 -21.75
N GLU A 116 0.60 -12.54 -20.77
CA GLU A 116 -0.73 -12.78 -20.22
C GLU A 116 -1.82 -12.63 -21.28
N LYS A 117 -1.69 -11.62 -22.14
CA LYS A 117 -2.64 -11.39 -23.23
C LYS A 117 -2.60 -12.53 -24.25
N GLU A 118 -1.41 -12.96 -24.68
CA GLU A 118 -1.26 -14.08 -25.62
C GLU A 118 -1.82 -15.39 -25.05
N GLN A 119 -1.56 -15.67 -23.77
CA GLN A 119 -2.09 -16.87 -23.10
C GLN A 119 -3.60 -16.82 -22.94
N ALA A 120 -4.16 -15.66 -22.56
CA ALA A 120 -5.60 -15.48 -22.42
C ALA A 120 -6.33 -15.66 -23.76
N GLU A 121 -5.78 -15.10 -24.85
CA GLU A 121 -6.28 -15.27 -26.21
C GLU A 121 -6.24 -16.74 -26.65
N ALA A 122 -5.12 -17.43 -26.43
CA ALA A 122 -4.98 -18.86 -26.77
C ALA A 122 -5.97 -19.75 -26.01
N ASN A 123 -6.29 -19.39 -24.76
CA ASN A 123 -7.20 -20.14 -23.90
C ASN A 123 -8.67 -19.68 -23.99
N GLY A 124 -8.97 -18.62 -24.75
CA GLY A 124 -10.31 -18.06 -24.88
C GLY A 124 -10.88 -17.46 -23.59
N VAL A 125 -10.03 -16.92 -22.73
CA VAL A 125 -10.39 -16.27 -21.45
C VAL A 125 -9.98 -14.79 -21.44
N GLU A 126 -10.48 -14.02 -20.48
CA GLU A 126 -10.01 -12.65 -20.28
C GLU A 126 -8.61 -12.65 -19.62
N PRO A 127 -7.69 -11.76 -20.05
CA PRO A 127 -6.40 -11.63 -19.39
C PRO A 127 -6.54 -11.09 -17.97
N ARG A 128 -5.64 -11.52 -17.09
CA ARG A 128 -5.55 -10.97 -15.74
C ARG A 128 -5.25 -9.47 -15.78
N LYS A 129 -5.79 -8.74 -14.80
CA LYS A 129 -5.57 -7.30 -14.62
C LYS A 129 -4.32 -7.08 -13.78
N MET A 130 -3.70 -5.90 -13.92
CA MET A 130 -2.55 -5.51 -13.08
C MET A 130 -2.96 -4.47 -12.05
N LEU A 131 -2.56 -4.70 -10.80
CA LEU A 131 -2.68 -3.74 -9.71
C LEU A 131 -1.29 -3.31 -9.23
N PHE A 132 -1.02 -2.01 -9.27
CA PHE A 132 0.20 -1.42 -8.73
C PHE A 132 0.00 -1.06 -7.27
N LEU A 133 0.81 -1.65 -6.40
CA LEU A 133 0.80 -1.39 -4.97
C LEU A 133 2.04 -0.57 -4.61
N CYS A 134 1.86 0.75 -4.52
CA CYS A 134 2.96 1.70 -4.44
C CYS A 134 3.22 2.14 -3.00
N SER A 135 4.47 2.06 -2.54
CA SER A 135 4.95 2.71 -1.32
C SER A 135 5.70 3.99 -1.69
N GLY A 136 5.11 5.15 -1.45
CA GLY A 136 5.61 6.46 -1.90
C GLY A 136 4.83 7.02 -3.10
N PRO A 137 5.04 8.31 -3.43
CA PRO A 137 4.33 8.97 -4.52
C PRO A 137 4.77 8.36 -5.87
N SER A 138 3.83 7.74 -6.58
CA SER A 138 4.11 7.10 -7.87
C SER A 138 3.78 8.05 -9.02
N PRO A 139 4.68 8.29 -9.99
CA PRO A 139 4.39 9.15 -11.14
C PRO A 139 3.41 8.51 -12.13
N ALA A 140 3.14 7.21 -11.99
CA ALA A 140 2.40 6.41 -12.96
C ALA A 140 0.88 6.54 -12.77
N VAL A 141 0.32 7.69 -13.15
CA VAL A 141 -1.13 7.98 -13.13
C VAL A 141 -1.94 7.12 -14.13
N TRP A 142 -1.30 6.21 -14.87
CA TRP A 142 -1.90 5.51 -16.00
C TRP A 142 -2.33 4.08 -15.71
N GLN A 143 -1.84 3.47 -14.63
CA GLN A 143 -2.16 2.11 -14.25
C GLN A 143 -3.06 2.09 -13.02
N GLN A 144 -3.85 1.03 -12.90
CA GLN A 144 -4.69 0.86 -11.72
C GLN A 144 -3.81 0.66 -10.50
N SER A 145 -3.93 1.53 -9.50
CA SER A 145 -2.98 1.63 -8.40
C SER A 145 -3.62 1.93 -7.04
N VAL A 146 -2.99 1.40 -5.99
CA VAL A 146 -3.18 1.85 -4.61
C VAL A 146 -1.85 2.39 -4.10
N VAL A 147 -1.84 3.66 -3.72
CA VAL A 147 -0.63 4.41 -3.37
C VAL A 147 -0.63 4.72 -1.88
N PHE A 148 0.33 4.19 -1.15
CA PHE A 148 0.53 4.42 0.27
C PHE A 148 1.62 5.47 0.43
N THR A 149 1.24 6.69 0.82
CA THR A 149 2.20 7.79 0.97
C THR A 149 1.85 8.64 2.18
N SER A 150 2.85 9.30 2.76
CA SER A 150 2.61 10.42 3.66
C SER A 150 2.10 11.63 2.85
N PHE A 151 1.51 12.60 3.55
CA PHE A 151 1.01 13.82 2.92
C PHE A 151 2.15 14.53 2.17
N ASN A 152 2.04 14.58 0.85
CA ASN A 152 2.96 15.27 -0.04
C ASN A 152 2.13 16.28 -0.84
N ALA A 153 2.38 17.58 -0.66
CA ALA A 153 1.58 18.64 -1.26
C ALA A 153 1.57 18.58 -2.79
N ASP A 154 2.70 18.20 -3.41
CA ASP A 154 2.81 18.05 -4.86
C ASP A 154 2.02 16.84 -5.36
N TRP A 155 2.14 15.69 -4.68
CA TRP A 155 1.33 14.50 -4.97
C TRP A 155 -0.16 14.81 -4.80
N MET A 156 -0.55 15.40 -3.67
CA MET A 156 -1.95 15.73 -3.39
C MET A 156 -2.53 16.73 -4.40
N ARG A 157 -1.73 17.65 -4.93
CA ARG A 157 -2.17 18.55 -6.00
C ARG A 157 -2.39 17.79 -7.32
N LEU A 158 -1.49 16.88 -7.68
CA LEU A 158 -1.58 16.07 -8.90
C LEU A 158 -2.72 15.05 -8.82
N SER A 159 -2.86 14.41 -7.66
CA SER A 159 -3.78 13.32 -7.40
C SER A 159 -5.23 13.80 -7.22
N LYS A 160 -5.46 15.04 -6.76
CA LYS A 160 -6.80 15.65 -6.57
C LYS A 160 -7.71 15.63 -7.80
N THR A 161 -7.17 15.51 -9.02
CA THR A 161 -7.98 15.48 -10.24
C THR A 161 -8.36 14.08 -10.72
N ARG A 162 -7.70 13.03 -10.24
CA ARG A 162 -7.82 11.66 -10.81
C ARG A 162 -7.75 10.51 -9.80
N SER A 163 -7.39 10.79 -8.55
CA SER A 163 -7.33 9.81 -7.47
C SER A 163 -8.37 10.12 -6.41
N LEU A 164 -8.88 9.07 -5.75
CA LEU A 164 -9.58 9.23 -4.48
C LEU A 164 -8.54 9.14 -3.36
N CYS A 165 -8.51 10.12 -2.46
CA CYS A 165 -7.66 10.07 -1.28
C CYS A 165 -8.46 9.59 -0.08
N ILE A 166 -7.87 8.66 0.68
CA ILE A 166 -8.43 8.06 1.89
C ILE A 166 -7.42 8.33 3.02
N ASP A 167 -7.88 9.02 4.05
CA ASP A 167 -7.09 9.26 5.26
C ASP A 167 -7.24 8.10 6.24
N MET A 168 -6.13 7.47 6.63
CA MET A 168 -6.12 6.48 7.70
C MET A 168 -6.39 7.15 9.06
N PRO A 169 -7.16 6.49 9.94
CA PRO A 169 -7.51 7.07 11.22
C PRO A 169 -6.29 7.08 12.15
N LEU A 170 -6.25 8.07 13.03
CA LEU A 170 -5.28 8.09 14.13
C LEU A 170 -5.50 6.88 15.05
N TRP A 171 -4.47 6.52 15.80
CA TRP A 171 -4.63 5.60 16.92
C TRP A 171 -5.51 6.23 17.99
N ILE A 172 -6.48 5.47 18.48
CA ILE A 172 -7.16 5.81 19.73
C ILE A 172 -6.35 5.25 20.90
N THR A 173 -6.44 5.89 22.07
CA THR A 173 -5.60 5.54 23.22
C THR A 173 -5.81 4.09 23.63
N GLU A 174 -7.06 3.63 23.67
CA GLU A 174 -7.42 2.27 24.04
C GLU A 174 -6.84 1.23 23.07
N GLU A 175 -6.89 1.53 21.76
CA GLU A 175 -6.33 0.67 20.70
C GLU A 175 -4.80 0.59 20.82
N LEU A 176 -4.13 1.72 21.08
CA LEU A 176 -2.67 1.75 21.23
C LEU A 176 -2.21 1.03 22.49
N GLN A 177 -2.91 1.20 23.62
CA GLN A 177 -2.65 0.46 24.85
C GLN A 177 -2.79 -1.04 24.63
N HIS A 178 -3.84 -1.46 23.92
CA HIS A 178 -4.04 -2.86 23.59
C HIS A 178 -2.91 -3.39 22.69
N ALA A 179 -2.51 -2.63 21.67
CA ALA A 179 -1.39 -3.01 20.80
C ALA A 179 -0.07 -3.15 21.57
N VAL A 180 0.26 -2.18 22.45
CA VAL A 180 1.45 -2.22 23.31
C VAL A 180 1.43 -3.47 24.20
N HIS A 181 0.29 -3.76 24.81
CA HIS A 181 0.11 -4.92 25.68
C HIS A 181 0.29 -6.24 24.92
N VAL A 182 -0.37 -6.39 23.77
CA VAL A 182 -0.32 -7.61 22.94
C VAL A 182 1.09 -7.84 22.38
N LEU A 183 1.78 -6.77 21.98
CA LEU A 183 3.15 -6.84 21.45
C LEU A 183 4.22 -6.95 22.55
N GLY A 184 3.84 -6.90 23.82
CA GLY A 184 4.75 -7.02 24.96
C GLY A 184 5.73 -5.85 25.11
N PHE A 185 5.35 -4.66 24.62
CA PHE A 185 6.17 -3.46 24.81
C PHE A 185 6.00 -2.92 26.24
N ASP A 186 7.12 -2.60 26.88
CA ASP A 186 7.16 -1.99 28.22
C ASP A 186 7.05 -0.46 28.09
N LEU A 187 5.85 0.01 27.72
CA LEU A 187 5.52 1.43 27.64
C LEU A 187 4.43 1.74 28.67
N ASP A 188 4.65 2.79 29.46
CA ASP A 188 3.65 3.27 30.41
C ASP A 188 2.55 4.10 29.72
N ASP A 189 1.41 4.23 30.40
CA ASP A 189 0.23 4.95 29.89
C ASP A 189 0.50 6.44 29.59
N THR A 190 1.50 7.05 30.24
CA THR A 190 1.87 8.46 30.02
C THR A 190 2.55 8.63 28.67
N ILE A 191 3.49 7.74 28.34
CA ILE A 191 4.17 7.72 27.04
C ILE A 191 3.16 7.47 25.92
N ILE A 192 2.23 6.54 26.12
CA ILE A 192 1.17 6.22 25.16
C ILE A 192 0.27 7.45 24.91
N ALA A 193 -0.12 8.16 25.98
CA ALA A 193 -0.91 9.39 25.85
C ALA A 193 -0.14 10.49 25.09
N GLU A 194 1.14 10.68 25.38
CA GLU A 194 2.00 11.63 24.66
C GLU A 194 2.12 11.30 23.17
N MET A 195 2.21 10.01 22.80
CA MET A 195 2.22 9.59 21.40
C MET A 195 0.90 9.89 20.69
N CYS A 196 -0.24 9.63 21.33
CA CYS A 196 -1.56 9.98 20.82
C CYS A 196 -1.70 11.50 20.61
N ASP A 197 -1.27 12.30 21.59
CA ASP A 197 -1.33 13.75 21.52
C ASP A 197 -0.38 14.32 20.46
N PHE A 198 0.82 13.76 20.31
CA PHE A 198 1.74 14.10 19.23
C PHE A 198 1.08 13.92 17.85
N TRP A 199 0.45 12.77 17.60
CA TRP A 199 -0.24 12.53 16.33
C TRP A 199 -1.42 13.48 16.10
N ARG A 200 -2.22 13.77 17.13
CA ARG A 200 -3.31 14.76 17.05
C ARG A 200 -2.78 16.16 16.71
N CYS A 201 -1.68 16.57 17.34
CA CYS A 201 -1.01 17.84 17.05
C CYS A 201 -0.48 17.90 15.61
N CYS A 202 0.20 16.86 15.13
CA CYS A 202 0.70 16.80 13.75
C CYS A 202 -0.42 16.93 12.71
N THR A 203 -1.59 16.34 12.99
CA THR A 203 -2.76 16.43 12.10
C THR A 203 -3.32 17.85 12.02
N THR A 204 -3.30 18.57 13.14
CA THR A 204 -3.77 19.97 13.22
C THR A 204 -2.88 20.92 12.41
N VAL A 205 -1.57 20.66 12.37
CA VAL A 205 -0.62 21.42 11.53
C VAL A 205 -0.82 21.13 10.04
N LEU A 206 -1.09 19.88 9.66
CA LEU A 206 -1.33 19.49 8.26
C LEU A 206 -2.68 20.00 7.70
N SER A 207 -3.69 20.19 8.55
CA SER A 207 -5.00 20.75 8.15
C SER A 207 -5.00 22.27 7.89
N ARG A 208 -3.88 22.97 8.12
CA ARG A 208 -3.72 24.42 7.89
C ARG A 208 -2.92 24.76 6.62
N CYS A 209 -2.68 23.80 5.73
CA CYS A 209 -1.98 23.98 4.45
C CYS A 209 -2.84 23.65 3.23
#